data_AF-A0A5E8VCC8-F1
#
_entry.id   AF-A0A5E8VCC8-F1
#
_cell.length_a   1.000
_cell.length_b   1.000
_cell.length_c   1.000
_cell.angle_alpha   90.00
_cell.angle_beta   90.00
_cell.angle_gamma   90.00
#
_symmetry.space_group_name_H-M   'P 1'
#
loop_
_entity.id
_entity.type
_entity.pdbx_description
1 polymer ?
#
loop_
_entity_poly.entity_id
_entity_poly.type
_entity_poly.pdbx_seq_one_letter_code
_entity_poly.pdbx_strand_id
1 'polypeptide(L)' 'MSTLLFALMRENPLPGLAAASLNVVVALCLVALSLLLGITIAMIAWAHSLAARQPTPVLPNRRTVA' A
#
# COMPACT_ATOMS: atom_id res chain seq x y z
N MET A 1 42.07 12.06 -14.15
CA MET A 1 42.02 10.59 -14.26
C MET A 1 40.65 10.02 -13.83
N SER A 2 39.52 10.64 -14.23
CA SER A 2 38.15 10.17 -13.89
C SER A 2 37.31 9.79 -15.13
N THR A 3 37.73 10.21 -16.32
CA THR A 3 37.03 9.94 -17.58
C THR A 3 37.11 8.48 -18.01
N LEU A 4 38.14 7.73 -17.59
CA LEU A 4 38.25 6.30 -17.89
C LEU A 4 37.21 5.46 -17.14
N LEU A 5 36.88 5.78 -15.89
CA LEU A 5 35.82 5.07 -15.15
C LEU A 5 34.43 5.40 -15.71
N PHE A 6 34.21 6.66 -16.11
CA PHE A 6 32.95 7.09 -16.72
C PHE A 6 32.75 6.52 -18.13
N ALA A 7 33.83 6.37 -18.91
CA ALA A 7 33.82 5.66 -20.20
C ALA A 7 33.54 4.17 -20.01
N LEU A 8 34.28 3.50 -19.09
CA LEU A 8 34.08 2.09 -18.76
C LEU A 8 32.65 1.79 -18.27
N MET A 9 32.04 2.71 -17.51
CA MET A 9 30.65 2.59 -17.02
C MET A 9 29.61 2.81 -18.12
N ARG A 10 29.96 3.54 -19.18
CA ARG A 10 29.09 3.82 -20.34
C ARG A 10 29.18 2.75 -21.43
N GLU A 11 30.30 2.04 -21.52
CA GLU A 11 30.57 1.00 -22.53
C GLU A 11 30.06 -0.40 -22.12
N ASN A 12 29.72 -0.59 -20.85
CA ASN A 12 29.13 -1.83 -20.35
C ASN A 12 27.59 -1.76 -20.34
N PRO A 13 26.84 -2.87 -20.49
CA PRO A 13 25.37 -2.92 -20.36
C PRO A 13 24.84 -2.59 -18.94
N LEU A 14 25.72 -2.16 -18.04
CA LEU A 14 25.49 -1.82 -16.64
C LEU A 14 24.47 -0.69 -16.39
N PRO A 15 24.39 0.42 -17.17
CA PRO A 15 23.39 1.45 -16.91
C PRO A 15 21.97 0.96 -17.25
N GLY A 16 21.83 0.05 -18.22
CA GLY A 16 20.57 -0.63 -18.51
C GLY A 16 20.15 -1.58 -17.40
N LEU A 17 21.10 -2.35 -16.85
CA LEU A 17 20.84 -3.26 -15.72
C LEU A 17 20.50 -2.49 -14.43
N ALA A 18 21.18 -1.37 -14.17
CA ALA A 18 20.90 -0.48 -13.04
C ALA A 18 19.53 0.20 -13.18
N ALA A 19 19.15 0.63 -14.38
CA ALA A 19 17.82 1.19 -14.64
C ALA A 19 16.72 0.12 -14.50
N ALA A 20 16.96 -1.09 -14.99
CA ALA A 20 16.02 -2.21 -14.84
C ALA A 20 15.85 -2.63 -13.38
N SER A 21 16.93 -2.72 -12.60
CA SER A 21 16.86 -3.05 -11.17
C SER A 21 16.15 -1.96 -10.37
N LEU A 22 16.41 -0.68 -10.66
CA LEU A 22 15.68 0.43 -10.06
C LEU A 22 14.18 0.36 -10.39
N ASN A 23 13.82 0.05 -11.64
CA ASN A 23 12.42 -0.10 -12.05
C ASN A 23 11.74 -1.25 -11.30
N VAL A 24 12.42 -2.39 -11.12
CA VAL A 24 11.89 -3.51 -10.33
C VAL A 24 11.69 -3.11 -8.87
N VAL A 25 12.65 -2.38 -8.27
CA VAL A 25 12.52 -1.89 -6.89
C VAL A 25 11.34 -0.92 -6.75
N VAL A 26 11.20 0.01 -7.70
CA VAL A 26 10.07 0.97 -7.71
C VAL A 26 8.74 0.23 -7.87
N ALA A 27 8.66 -0.73 -8.80
CA ALA A 27 7.46 -1.54 -8.98
C ALA A 27 7.10 -2.33 -7.71
N LEU A 28 8.09 -2.96 -7.07
CA LEU A 28 7.90 -3.69 -5.82
C LEU A 28 7.44 -2.76 -4.69
N CYS A 29 7.99 -1.55 -4.62
CA CYS A 29 7.64 -0.53 -3.64
C CYS A 29 6.19 -0.04 -3.85
N LEU A 30 5.78 0.23 -5.09
CA LEU A 30 4.40 0.61 -5.42
C LEU A 30 3.40 -0.50 -5.08
N VAL A 31 3.74 -1.76 -5.38
CA VAL A 31 2.91 -2.91 -5.01
C VAL A 31 2.79 -3.03 -3.50
N ALA A 32 3.90 -2.91 -2.76
CA ALA A 32 3.90 -2.97 -1.31
C ALA A 32 3.07 -1.83 -0.69
N LEU A 33 3.22 -0.60 -1.18
CA LEU A 33 2.43 0.56 -0.75
C LEU A 33 0.95 0.35 -1.05
N SER A 34 0.60 -0.18 -2.22
CA SER A 34 -0.78 -0.48 -2.60
C SER A 34 -1.40 -1.53 -1.68
N LEU A 35 -0.69 -2.63 -1.40
CA LEU A 35 -1.12 -3.65 -0.45
C LEU A 35 -1.30 -3.05 0.95
N LEU A 36 -0.33 -2.28 1.42
CA LEU A 36 -0.37 -1.66 2.74
C LEU A 36 -1.58 -0.72 2.89
N LEU A 37 -1.88 0.07 1.85
CA LEU A 37 -3.05 0.94 1.82
C LEU A 37 -4.34 0.13 1.87
N GLY A 38 -4.45 -0.93 1.05
CA GLY A 38 -5.61 -1.81 1.02
C GLY A 38 -5.86 -2.50 2.36
N ILE A 39 -4.82 -3.04 2.99
CA ILE A 39 -4.89 -3.65 4.32
C ILE A 39 -5.33 -2.61 5.36
N THR A 40 -4.77 -1.40 5.31
CA THR A 40 -5.14 -0.32 6.23
C THR A 40 -6.62 0.03 6.10
N ILE A 41 -7.13 0.20 4.88
CA ILE A 41 -8.55 0.48 4.64
C ILE A 41 -9.43 -0.68 5.12
N ALA A 42 -9.04 -1.93 4.82
CA ALA A 42 -9.76 -3.11 5.27
C ALA A 42 -9.82 -3.21 6.79
N MET A 43 -8.71 -2.92 7.48
CA MET A 43 -8.63 -2.88 8.94
C MET A 43 -9.53 -1.79 9.53
N ILE A 44 -9.54 -0.59 8.95
CA ILE A 44 -10.40 0.52 9.39
C ILE A 44 -11.88 0.15 9.19
N ALA A 45 -12.23 -0.40 8.02
CA ALA A 45 -13.59 -0.83 7.72
C ALA A 45 -14.04 -1.96 8.66
N TRP A 46 -13.15 -2.91 8.94
CA TRP A 46 -13.39 -3.98 9.90
C TRP A 46 -13.60 -3.43 11.31
N ALA A 47 -12.72 -2.54 11.77
CA ALA A 47 -12.83 -1.90 13.08
C ALA A 47 -14.12 -1.10 13.21
N HIS A 48 -14.51 -0.35 12.17
CA HIS A 48 -15.78 0.36 12.13
C HIS A 48 -16.98 -0.59 12.14
N SER A 49 -16.92 -1.71 11.41
CA SER A 49 -17.97 -2.73 11.45
C SER A 49 -18.08 -3.39 12.83
N LEU A 50 -16.96 -3.62 13.53
CA LEU A 50 -16.96 -4.14 14.90
C LEU A 50 -17.50 -3.13 15.89
N ALA A 51 -17.10 -1.86 15.76
CA ALA A 51 -17.60 -0.76 16.58
C ALA A 51 -19.11 -0.53 16.37
N ALA A 52 -19.58 -0.57 15.12
CA ALA A 52 -21.01 -0.46 14.78
C ALA A 52 -21.82 -1.70 15.19
N ARG A 53 -21.17 -2.86 15.31
CA ARG A 53 -21.77 -4.08 15.88
C ARG A 53 -21.75 -4.09 17.41
N GLN A 54 -21.14 -3.12 18.09
CA GLN A 54 -21.46 -2.93 19.51
C GLN A 54 -22.96 -2.69 19.60
N PRO A 55 -23.66 -3.38 20.52
CA PRO A 55 -25.10 -3.41 20.52
C PRO A 55 -25.59 -1.98 20.76
N THR A 56 -26.02 -1.31 19.68
CA THR A 56 -26.95 -0.20 19.80
C THR A 56 -28.05 -0.71 20.70
N PRO A 57 -28.31 -0.07 21.86
CA PRO A 57 -29.40 -0.51 22.72
C PRO A 57 -30.62 -0.51 21.82
N VAL A 58 -31.14 -1.71 21.57
CA VAL A 58 -32.42 -1.89 20.90
C VAL A 58 -33.38 -1.20 21.85
N LEU A 59 -33.63 0.09 21.62
CA LEU A 59 -34.63 0.82 22.36
C LEU A 59 -35.90 0.03 22.09
N PRO A 60 -36.52 -0.56 23.13
CA PRO A 60 -37.76 -1.28 22.94
C PRO A 60 -38.70 -0.28 22.31
N ASN A 61 -39.09 -0.57 21.07
CA ASN A 61 -40.07 0.18 20.31
C ASN A 61 -41.33 0.20 21.15
N ARG A 62 -41.48 1.26 21.96
CA ARG A 62 -42.66 1.58 22.75
C ARG A 62 -43.72 2.07 21.76
N ARG A 63 -44.09 1.21 20.82
CA ARG A 63 -45.31 1.35 20.04
C ARG A 63 -46.43 0.89 20.98
N THR A 64 -46.80 1.82 21.85
CA THR A 64 -48.15 1.93 22.39
C THR A 64 -49.11 1.80 21.22
N VAL A 65 -49.73 0.63 21.10
CA VAL A 65 -50.96 0.49 20.33
C VAL A 65 -52.06 0.50 21.39
N ALA A 66 -52.75 1.64 21.42
CA ALA A 66 -53.99 1.84 22.15
C ALA A 66 -55.12 1.01 21.54
#